data_AF-A0A6I7NJH4-F1
#
_entry.id   AF-A0A6I7NJH4-F1
#
_cell.length_a   1.000
_cell.length_b   1.000
_cell.length_c   1.000
_cell.angle_alpha   90.00
_cell.angle_beta   90.00
_cell.angle_gamma   90.00
#
_symmetry.space_group_name_H-M   'P 1'
#
loop_
_entity.id
_entity.type
_entity.pdbx_description
1 polymer ?
#
loop_
_entity_poly.entity_id
_entity_poly.type
_entity_poly.pdbx_seq_one_letter_code
_entity_poly.pdbx_strand_id
1 'polypeptide(L)'
;MTLLNLTKPKPKDLDTGFTVVQGNALDMHMFADKQFDIVYSNSVIEHVGSYANQSRFAAEVRRVGKSYWVQTPSRFFPVEPHFMFPFFQFLPGHVQRQIALSWRYSHFKRFGVPRERILDELSTIRLLSIREVMSLFGSEGLYREMFLGLPKSYVAFKKG
;
A
#
# COMPACT_ATOMS: atom_id res chain seq x y z
N MET A 1 10.06 2.04 18.51
CA MET A 1 9.29 2.06 17.24
C MET A 1 8.37 0.86 17.21
N THR A 2 7.14 1.04 16.75
CA THR A 2 6.09 0.01 16.76
C THR A 2 5.78 -0.46 15.36
N LEU A 3 5.72 -1.77 15.14
CA LEU A 3 5.35 -2.39 13.87
C LEU A 3 3.96 -3.02 13.99
N LEU A 4 3.05 -2.65 13.11
CA LEU A 4 1.70 -3.22 13.04
C LEU A 4 1.62 -4.19 11.85
N ASN A 5 1.24 -5.44 12.10
CA ASN A 5 1.08 -6.46 11.05
C ASN A 5 -0.16 -7.31 11.27
N LEU A 6 -0.76 -7.82 10.19
CA LEU A 6 -1.90 -8.75 10.26
C LEU A 6 -1.52 -10.09 10.90
N THR A 7 -0.28 -10.53 10.71
CA THR A 7 0.23 -11.80 11.23
C THR A 7 0.94 -11.62 12.56
N LYS A 8 0.87 -12.65 13.41
CA LYS A 8 1.67 -12.70 14.63
C LYS A 8 3.16 -12.54 14.31
N PRO A 9 3.91 -11.80 15.15
CA PRO A 9 5.36 -11.74 15.02
C PRO A 9 5.97 -13.13 15.04
N LYS A 10 6.92 -13.39 14.15
CA LYS A 10 7.78 -14.57 14.24
C LYS A 10 8.84 -14.31 15.31
N PRO A 11 9.44 -15.36 15.91
CA PRO A 11 10.48 -15.19 16.93
C PRO A 11 11.62 -14.24 16.50
N LYS A 12 12.04 -14.32 15.23
CA LYS A 12 13.05 -13.44 14.65
C LYS A 12 12.64 -11.95 14.58
N ASP A 13 11.34 -11.66 14.54
CA ASP A 13 10.83 -10.29 14.45
C ASP A 13 10.89 -9.60 15.83
N LEU A 14 10.92 -10.39 16.91
CA LEU A 14 11.02 -9.91 18.29
C LEU A 14 12.44 -9.50 18.68
N ASP A 15 13.45 -9.97 17.94
CA ASP A 15 14.88 -9.72 18.23
C ASP A 15 15.39 -8.40 17.61
N THR A 16 14.47 -7.58 17.09
CA THR A 16 14.77 -6.36 16.31
C THR A 16 14.77 -5.08 17.15
N GLY A 17 14.36 -5.14 18.42
CA GLY A 17 14.13 -3.95 19.26
C GLY A 17 12.84 -3.19 18.92
N PHE A 18 11.99 -3.71 18.02
CA PHE A 18 10.68 -3.15 17.74
C PHE A 18 9.59 -3.77 18.62
N THR A 19 8.62 -2.96 19.03
CA THR A 19 7.35 -3.48 19.57
C THR A 19 6.49 -3.95 18.42
N VAL A 20 6.27 -5.26 18.27
CA VAL A 20 5.41 -5.79 17.21
C VAL A 20 4.00 -6.04 17.74
N VAL A 21 3.02 -5.40 17.11
CA VAL A 21 1.60 -5.51 17.44
C VAL A 21 0.88 -6.20 16.29
N GLN A 22 0.11 -7.24 16.61
CA GLN A 22 -0.79 -7.83 15.64
C GLN A 22 -2.05 -6.97 15.52
N GLY A 23 -2.40 -6.51 14.32
CA GLY A 23 -3.60 -5.74 14.09
C GLY A 23 -3.79 -5.33 12.63
N ASN A 24 -4.95 -4.72 12.34
CA ASN A 24 -5.34 -4.31 11.01
C ASN A 24 -5.22 -2.78 10.88
N ALA A 25 -4.51 -2.28 9.87
CA ALA A 25 -4.38 -0.84 9.65
C ALA A 25 -5.71 -0.15 9.25
N LEU A 26 -6.78 -0.91 9.01
CA LEU A 26 -8.14 -0.40 8.82
C LEU A 26 -8.88 -0.10 10.13
N ASP A 27 -8.37 -0.61 11.25
CA ASP A 27 -8.90 -0.42 12.61
C ASP A 27 -7.76 -0.61 13.62
N MET A 28 -7.18 0.51 14.04
CA MET A 28 -6.13 0.59 15.02
C MET A 28 -6.65 1.06 16.39
N HIS A 29 -7.83 0.59 16.82
CA HIS A 29 -8.43 0.96 18.11
C HIS A 29 -7.53 0.73 19.34
N MET A 30 -6.53 -0.15 19.24
CA MET A 30 -5.54 -0.36 20.31
C MET A 30 -4.58 0.81 20.51
N PHE A 31 -4.56 1.78 19.59
CA PHE A 31 -3.76 2.99 19.68
C PHE A 31 -4.63 4.22 19.92
N ALA A 32 -4.18 5.06 20.84
CA ALA A 32 -4.81 6.34 21.13
C ALA A 32 -4.59 7.35 19.99
N ASP A 33 -5.42 8.38 19.97
CA ASP A 33 -5.25 9.51 19.07
C ASP A 33 -3.89 10.18 19.33
N LYS A 34 -3.16 10.47 18.26
CA LYS A 34 -1.85 11.12 18.29
C LYS A 34 -0.80 10.40 19.16
N GLN A 35 -0.97 9.10 19.38
CA GLN A 35 -0.02 8.28 20.14
C GLN A 35 1.39 8.28 19.53
N PHE A 36 1.52 8.36 18.20
CA PHE A 36 2.80 8.30 17.51
C PHE A 36 3.22 9.67 16.97
N ASP A 37 4.50 10.02 17.14
CA ASP A 37 5.05 11.24 16.55
C ASP A 37 5.03 11.18 15.02
N ILE A 38 5.33 10.01 14.45
CA ILE A 38 5.26 9.75 13.01
C ILE A 38 4.66 8.37 12.72
N VAL A 39 3.78 8.31 11.73
CA VAL A 39 3.29 7.06 11.12
C VAL A 39 3.95 6.91 9.74
N TYR A 40 4.63 5.80 9.51
CA TYR A 40 5.27 5.49 8.23
C TYR A 40 4.60 4.30 7.56
N SER A 41 4.24 4.43 6.28
CA SER A 41 3.69 3.37 5.47
C SER A 41 4.17 3.50 4.02
N ASN A 42 4.63 2.40 3.43
CA ASN A 42 5.19 2.37 2.08
C ASN A 42 4.65 1.14 1.35
N SER A 43 3.97 1.36 0.23
CA SER A 43 3.32 0.30 -0.57
C SER A 43 2.35 -0.60 0.20
N VAL A 44 1.50 -0.03 1.06
CA VAL A 44 0.49 -0.80 1.82
C VAL A 44 -0.94 -0.46 1.41
N ILE A 45 -1.24 0.82 1.21
CA ILE A 45 -2.61 1.29 0.97
C ILE A 45 -3.23 0.73 -0.32
N GLU A 46 -2.44 0.38 -1.32
CA GLU A 46 -2.92 -0.30 -2.52
C GLU A 46 -3.37 -1.75 -2.25
N HIS A 47 -2.89 -2.38 -1.17
CA HIS A 47 -3.24 -3.76 -0.80
C HIS A 47 -4.38 -3.84 0.22
N VAL A 48 -5.02 -2.74 0.61
CA VAL A 48 -6.15 -2.81 1.55
C VAL A 48 -7.49 -3.04 0.87
N GLY A 49 -7.51 -3.25 -0.46
CA GLY A 49 -8.72 -3.56 -1.21
C GLY A 49 -9.46 -2.32 -1.72
N SER A 50 -10.73 -2.21 -1.34
CA SER A 50 -11.63 -1.17 -1.87
C SER A 50 -11.21 0.25 -1.49
N TYR A 51 -11.72 1.25 -2.23
CA TYR A 51 -11.53 2.67 -1.86
C TYR A 51 -12.08 3.00 -0.47
N ALA A 52 -13.15 2.33 -0.03
CA ALA A 52 -13.68 2.48 1.33
C ALA A 52 -12.66 2.01 2.38
N ASN A 53 -11.95 0.91 2.12
CA ASN A 53 -10.86 0.46 2.99
C ASN A 53 -9.67 1.43 2.93
N GLN A 54 -9.32 1.94 1.75
CA GLN A 54 -8.28 2.97 1.62
C GLN A 54 -8.63 4.24 2.43
N SER A 55 -9.91 4.58 2.49
CA SER A 55 -10.44 5.68 3.33
C SER A 55 -10.31 5.40 4.82
N ARG A 56 -10.66 4.19 5.27
CA ARG A 56 -10.47 3.76 6.67
C ARG A 56 -8.99 3.74 7.07
N PHE A 57 -8.14 3.19 6.21
CA PHE A 57 -6.68 3.20 6.38
C PHE A 57 -6.15 4.63 6.57
N ALA A 58 -6.52 5.55 5.67
CA ALA A 58 -6.08 6.94 5.74
C ALA A 58 -6.58 7.65 7.01
N ALA A 59 -7.83 7.39 7.41
CA ALA A 59 -8.39 7.93 8.64
C ALA A 59 -7.61 7.45 9.88
N GLU A 60 -7.30 6.15 9.95
CA GLU A 60 -6.56 5.58 11.08
C GLU A 60 -5.12 6.12 11.13
N VAL A 61 -4.41 6.19 10.00
CA VAL A 61 -3.08 6.82 9.93
C VAL A 61 -3.12 8.27 10.46
N ARG A 62 -4.11 9.05 10.03
CA ARG A 62 -4.28 10.45 10.45
C ARG A 62 -4.67 10.57 11.93
N ARG A 63 -5.42 9.61 12.47
CA ARG A 63 -5.88 9.61 13.86
C ARG A 63 -4.72 9.32 14.81
N VAL A 64 -3.98 8.22 14.58
CA VAL A 64 -2.94 7.76 15.52
C VAL A 64 -1.63 8.55 15.41
N GLY A 65 -1.38 9.23 14.28
CA GLY A 65 -0.14 9.99 14.03
C GLY A 65 -0.26 11.50 14.23
N LYS A 66 0.73 12.13 14.86
CA LYS A 66 0.95 13.59 14.80
C LYS A 66 1.39 14.01 13.39
N SER A 67 2.37 13.29 12.86
CA SER A 67 2.87 13.35 11.48
C SER A 67 2.65 12.02 10.74
N TYR A 68 2.70 12.03 9.41
CA TYR A 68 2.71 10.78 8.63
C TYR A 68 3.52 10.89 7.35
N TRP A 69 3.93 9.72 6.84
CA TRP A 69 4.50 9.49 5.52
C TRP A 69 3.84 8.24 4.94
N VAL A 70 3.01 8.41 3.92
CA VAL A 70 2.31 7.32 3.22
C VAL A 70 2.66 7.36 1.75
N GLN A 71 3.40 6.36 1.29
CA GLN A 71 3.77 6.19 -0.10
C GLN A 71 2.90 5.12 -0.77
N THR A 72 2.52 5.37 -2.02
CA THR A 72 1.79 4.41 -2.86
C THR A 72 2.15 4.57 -4.34
N PRO A 73 2.26 3.47 -5.11
CA PRO A 73 2.43 3.52 -6.56
C PRO A 73 1.32 4.30 -7.28
N SER A 74 1.71 4.99 -8.34
CA SER A 74 0.80 5.76 -9.19
C SER A 74 -0.01 4.83 -10.09
N ARG A 75 -1.34 4.94 -10.06
CA ARG A 75 -2.24 4.24 -11.00
C ARG A 75 -1.91 4.54 -12.48
N PHE A 76 -1.33 5.71 -12.78
CA PHE A 76 -1.06 6.13 -14.15
C PHE A 76 0.37 5.88 -14.60
N PHE A 77 1.21 5.23 -13.79
CA PHE A 77 2.53 4.81 -14.26
C PHE A 77 2.38 3.65 -15.27
N PRO A 78 3.11 3.66 -16.41
CA PRO A 78 2.89 2.68 -17.48
C PRO A 78 3.19 1.23 -17.10
N VAL A 79 4.09 0.97 -16.15
CA VAL A 79 4.44 -0.39 -15.73
C VAL A 79 3.86 -0.65 -14.35
N GLU A 80 2.97 -1.63 -14.26
CA GLU A 80 2.35 -2.02 -12.99
C GLU A 80 3.41 -2.67 -12.07
N PRO A 81 3.57 -2.23 -10.80
CA PRO A 81 4.71 -2.61 -9.95
C PRO A 81 4.71 -4.06 -9.44
N HIS A 82 3.59 -4.78 -9.50
CA HIS A 82 3.46 -6.16 -9.00
C HIS A 82 3.59 -7.18 -10.13
N PHE A 83 2.82 -6.98 -11.19
CA PHE A 83 2.77 -7.84 -12.36
C PHE A 83 3.84 -7.50 -13.40
N MET A 84 4.49 -6.33 -13.28
CA MET A 84 5.55 -5.88 -14.20
C MET A 84 5.10 -5.94 -15.66
N PHE A 85 3.82 -5.62 -15.89
CA PHE A 85 3.17 -5.67 -17.19
C PHE A 85 2.68 -4.27 -17.58
N PRO A 86 2.88 -3.82 -18.84
CA PRO A 86 2.44 -2.51 -19.29
C PRO A 86 0.92 -2.33 -19.16
N PHE A 87 0.50 -1.23 -18.52
CA PHE A 87 -0.89 -0.81 -18.37
C PHE A 87 -1.83 -1.85 -17.75
N PHE A 88 -1.29 -2.79 -16.98
CA PHE A 88 -2.04 -3.93 -16.43
C PHE A 88 -3.32 -3.52 -15.69
N GLN A 89 -3.23 -2.48 -14.85
CA GLN A 89 -4.32 -1.93 -14.04
C GLN A 89 -5.51 -1.36 -14.84
N PHE A 90 -5.38 -1.25 -16.16
CA PHE A 90 -6.42 -0.78 -17.08
C PHE A 90 -7.01 -1.91 -17.95
N LEU A 91 -6.43 -3.11 -17.91
CA LEU A 91 -6.92 -4.24 -18.69
C LEU A 91 -8.24 -4.79 -18.12
N PRO A 92 -9.10 -5.41 -18.94
CA PRO A 92 -10.27 -6.13 -18.46
C PRO A 92 -9.89 -7.27 -17.48
N GLY A 93 -10.73 -7.55 -16.49
CA GLY A 93 -10.41 -8.50 -15.41
C GLY A 93 -10.05 -9.92 -15.90
N HIS A 94 -10.67 -10.40 -16.99
CA HIS A 94 -10.31 -11.70 -17.56
C HIS A 94 -8.90 -11.71 -18.16
N VAL A 95 -8.47 -10.62 -18.79
CA VAL A 95 -7.12 -10.44 -19.35
C VAL A 95 -6.10 -10.31 -18.22
N GLN A 96 -6.42 -9.50 -17.20
CA GLN A 96 -5.58 -9.39 -16.00
C GLN A 96 -5.34 -10.76 -15.38
N ARG A 97 -6.39 -11.57 -15.22
CA ARG A 97 -6.27 -12.94 -14.68
C ARG A 97 -5.37 -13.83 -15.54
N GLN A 98 -5.52 -13.80 -16.87
CA GLN A 98 -4.67 -14.59 -17.75
C GLN A 98 -3.20 -14.19 -17.61
N ILE A 99 -2.90 -12.90 -17.69
CA ILE A 99 -1.54 -12.35 -17.56
C ILE A 99 -0.96 -12.65 -16.18
N ALA A 100 -1.70 -12.40 -15.09
CA ALA A 100 -1.27 -12.68 -13.73
C ALA A 100 -0.79 -14.12 -13.53
N LEU A 101 -1.45 -15.08 -14.22
CA LEU A 101 -1.15 -16.50 -14.10
C LEU A 101 -0.09 -17.01 -15.07
N SER A 102 0.19 -16.32 -16.18
CA SER A 102 1.08 -16.78 -17.24
C SER A 102 2.35 -15.94 -17.42
N TRP A 103 2.33 -14.66 -17.05
CA TRP A 103 3.42 -13.71 -17.28
C TRP A 103 4.61 -13.97 -16.36
N ARG A 104 5.68 -14.50 -16.95
CA ARG A 104 6.88 -14.99 -16.23
C ARG A 104 7.69 -13.88 -15.56
N TYR A 105 7.56 -12.62 -16.02
CA TYR A 105 8.30 -11.48 -15.47
C TYR A 105 7.59 -10.77 -14.32
N SER A 106 6.39 -11.22 -13.94
CA SER A 106 5.73 -10.68 -12.73
C SER A 106 6.57 -10.96 -11.49
N HIS A 107 6.55 -10.04 -10.52
CA HIS A 107 7.24 -10.25 -9.25
C HIS A 107 6.70 -11.49 -8.54
N PHE A 108 5.39 -11.74 -8.60
CA PHE A 108 4.80 -12.94 -8.03
C PHE A 108 5.37 -14.23 -8.61
N LYS A 109 5.52 -14.32 -9.94
CA LYS A 109 6.16 -15.50 -10.57
C LYS A 109 7.65 -15.59 -10.25
N ARG A 110 8.36 -14.46 -10.26
CA ARG A 110 9.78 -14.40 -9.90
C ARG A 110 10.06 -14.94 -8.49
N PHE A 111 9.16 -14.68 -7.54
CA PHE A 111 9.28 -15.14 -6.15
C PHE A 111 8.53 -16.47 -5.87
N GLY A 112 8.06 -17.16 -6.90
CA GLY A 112 7.40 -18.47 -6.72
C GLY A 112 6.10 -18.43 -5.94
N VAL A 113 5.36 -17.31 -5.99
CA VAL A 113 4.11 -17.14 -5.25
C VAL A 113 3.04 -18.12 -5.79
N PRO A 114 2.35 -18.88 -4.92
CA PRO A 114 1.30 -19.82 -5.32
C PRO A 114 0.16 -19.15 -6.09
N ARG A 115 -0.49 -19.92 -6.97
CA ARG A 115 -1.57 -19.44 -7.84
C ARG A 115 -2.70 -18.78 -7.06
N GLU A 116 -3.09 -19.38 -5.95
CA GLU A 116 -4.20 -18.95 -5.10
C GLU A 116 -3.90 -17.55 -4.53
N ARG A 117 -2.66 -17.34 -4.10
CA ARG A 117 -2.20 -16.06 -3.57
C ARG A 117 -2.07 -14.99 -4.64
N ILE A 118 -1.69 -15.34 -5.87
CA ILE A 118 -1.71 -14.40 -7.00
C ILE A 118 -3.13 -13.91 -7.27
N LEU A 119 -4.11 -14.81 -7.20
CA LEU A 119 -5.52 -14.45 -7.42
C LEU A 119 -6.09 -13.59 -6.30
N ASP A 120 -5.69 -13.86 -5.05
CA ASP A 120 -6.04 -13.04 -3.88
C ASP A 120 -5.49 -11.61 -4.01
N GLU A 121 -4.20 -11.48 -4.34
CA GLU A 121 -3.55 -10.19 -4.60
C GLU A 121 -4.22 -9.46 -5.77
N LEU A 122 -4.52 -10.15 -6.88
CA LEU A 122 -5.21 -9.57 -8.02
C LEU A 122 -6.59 -9.01 -7.64
N SER A 123 -7.30 -9.65 -6.71
CA SER A 123 -8.61 -9.20 -6.24
C SER A 123 -8.54 -8.03 -5.25
N THR A 124 -7.36 -7.81 -4.65
CA THR A 124 -7.17 -6.85 -3.56
C THR A 124 -6.40 -5.60 -3.99
N ILE A 125 -5.45 -5.72 -4.92
CA ILE A 125 -4.60 -4.60 -5.35
C ILE A 125 -5.44 -3.53 -6.06
N ARG A 126 -5.38 -2.31 -5.52
CA ARG A 126 -6.05 -1.13 -6.08
C ARG A 126 -5.11 0.08 -6.03
N LEU A 127 -4.44 0.35 -7.15
CA LEU A 127 -3.61 1.55 -7.30
C LEU A 127 -4.44 2.84 -7.24
N LEU A 128 -3.89 3.87 -6.61
CA LEU A 128 -4.53 5.17 -6.44
C LEU A 128 -4.09 6.18 -7.51
N SER A 129 -5.03 7.01 -7.93
CA SER A 129 -4.77 8.26 -8.63
C SER A 129 -4.35 9.36 -7.65
N ILE A 130 -3.70 10.40 -8.17
CA ILE A 130 -3.38 11.58 -7.37
C ILE A 130 -4.60 12.24 -6.72
N ARG A 131 -5.75 12.26 -7.42
CA ARG A 131 -7.00 12.84 -6.89
C ARG A 131 -7.48 12.09 -5.66
N GLU A 132 -7.38 10.77 -5.70
CA GLU A 132 -7.74 9.92 -4.56
C GLU A 132 -6.76 10.11 -3.40
N VAL A 133 -5.45 10.17 -3.67
CA VAL A 133 -4.45 10.46 -2.63
C VAL A 133 -4.74 11.81 -1.95
N MET A 134 -5.03 12.86 -2.73
CA MET A 134 -5.42 14.17 -2.19
C MET A 134 -6.73 14.12 -1.41
N SER A 135 -7.71 13.33 -1.85
CA SER A 135 -8.97 13.15 -1.12
C SER A 135 -8.79 12.44 0.22
N LEU A 136 -7.82 11.53 0.32
CA LEU A 136 -7.56 10.73 1.52
C LEU A 136 -6.71 11.50 2.55
N PHE A 137 -5.70 12.24 2.08
CA PHE A 137 -4.68 12.85 2.94
C PHE A 137 -4.60 14.38 2.86
N GLY A 138 -5.41 15.03 2.03
CA GLY A 138 -5.33 16.47 1.76
C GLY A 138 -4.26 16.84 0.72
N SER A 139 -4.20 18.12 0.37
CA SER A 139 -3.29 18.66 -0.65
C SER A 139 -2.00 19.28 -0.09
N GLU A 140 -1.92 19.55 1.21
CA GLU A 140 -0.85 20.35 1.84
C GLU A 140 0.46 19.60 2.10
N GLY A 141 0.58 18.36 1.64
CA GLY A 141 1.80 17.58 1.76
C GLY A 141 1.77 16.39 0.80
N LEU A 142 2.06 16.69 -0.47
CA LEU A 142 2.08 15.71 -1.53
C LEU A 142 3.39 15.83 -2.31
N TYR A 143 4.13 14.74 -2.36
CA TYR A 143 5.31 14.58 -3.20
C TYR A 143 5.04 13.56 -4.30
N ARG A 144 5.56 13.83 -5.51
CA ARG A 144 5.45 12.94 -6.67
C ARG A 144 6.84 12.44 -6.99
N GLU A 145 7.05 11.14 -6.89
CA GLU A 145 8.27 10.52 -7.39
C GLU A 145 8.16 10.39 -8.91
N MET A 146 9.06 11.06 -9.63
CA MET A 146 9.03 11.11 -11.08
C MET A 146 10.04 10.12 -11.67
N PHE A 147 9.65 9.42 -12.75
CA PHE A 147 10.53 8.60 -13.56
C PHE A 147 10.28 8.90 -15.03
N LEU A 148 11.31 9.38 -15.74
CA LEU A 148 11.21 9.80 -17.15
C LEU A 148 10.02 10.75 -17.41
N GLY A 149 9.81 11.72 -16.51
CA GLY A 149 8.73 12.71 -16.62
C GLY A 149 7.33 12.20 -16.24
N LEU A 150 7.18 10.92 -15.87
CA LEU A 150 5.91 10.34 -15.43
C LEU A 150 5.89 10.13 -13.90
N PRO A 151 4.75 10.35 -13.22
CA PRO A 151 4.64 10.05 -11.80
C PRO A 151 4.66 8.53 -11.60
N LYS A 152 5.75 8.03 -11.03
CA LYS A 152 5.94 6.62 -10.65
C LYS A 152 5.20 6.30 -9.36
N SER A 153 5.29 7.19 -8.38
CA SER A 153 4.59 7.03 -7.11
C SER A 153 4.21 8.37 -6.48
N TYR A 154 3.34 8.30 -5.49
CA TYR A 154 2.89 9.43 -4.70
C TYR A 154 3.26 9.20 -3.24
N VAL A 155 3.66 10.28 -2.57
CA VAL A 155 3.85 10.31 -1.13
C VAL A 155 2.95 11.38 -0.56
N ALA A 156 1.99 10.98 0.27
CA ALA A 156 1.27 11.89 1.14
C ALA A 156 2.03 12.00 2.47
N PHE A 157 2.29 13.22 2.92
CA PHE A 157 2.97 13.47 4.17
C PHE A 157 2.34 14.64 4.93
N LYS A 158 2.50 14.64 6.25
CA LYS A 158 2.18 15.77 7.12
C LYS A 158 3.32 15.97 8.09
N LYS A 159 3.79 17.21 8.22
CA LYS A 159 4.68 17.63 9.30
C LYS A 159 3.83 18.12 10.47
N GLY A 160 4.13 17.62 11.66
CA GLY A 160 3.52 18.03 12.93
C GLY A 160 3.97 19.41 13.37
#